data_AF-A0A3B0MRQ9-F1
#
_entry.id   AF-A0A3B0MRQ9-F1
#
_cell.length_a   1.000
_cell.length_b   1.000
_cell.length_c   1.000
_cell.angle_alpha   90.00
_cell.angle_beta   90.00
_cell.angle_gamma   90.00
#
_symmetry.space_group_name_H-M   'P 1'
#
loop_
_entity.id
_entity.type
_entity.pdbx_description
1 polymer ?
#
loop_
_entity_poly.entity_id
_entity_poly.type
_entity_poly.pdbx_seq_one_letter_code
_entity_poly.pdbx_strand_id
1 'polypeptide(L)'
;MDMFALPDWSVWGLIAVILLVGEMLTTAYVALGFAVAAGLMALVVWLVPGLPVVVQGFIWAALGLGVWLALSRFTRRKQGRKDINDYDPRSSLPPSDRGGWTEKD
;
A
#
# COMPACT_ATOMS: atom_id res chain seq x y z
N MET A 1 -19.16 -34.62 -14.59
CA MET A 1 -17.69 -34.37 -14.53
C MET A 1 -17.49 -33.04 -13.81
N ASP A 2 -17.79 -32.98 -12.51
CA ASP A 2 -17.70 -31.74 -11.69
C ASP A 2 -16.63 -31.87 -10.61
N MET A 3 -15.45 -32.37 -10.97
CA MET A 3 -14.32 -32.46 -10.04
C MET A 3 -13.63 -31.09 -9.81
N PHE A 4 -13.98 -30.07 -10.60
CA PHE A 4 -13.35 -28.73 -10.57
C PHE A 4 -14.35 -27.58 -10.38
N ALA A 5 -15.56 -27.85 -9.88
CA ALA A 5 -16.49 -26.80 -9.49
C ALA A 5 -15.93 -26.07 -8.26
N LEU A 6 -15.09 -25.07 -8.50
CA LEU A 6 -14.48 -24.27 -7.47
C LEU A 6 -15.52 -23.31 -6.87
N PRO A 7 -15.54 -23.13 -5.53
CA PRO A 7 -16.43 -22.16 -4.91
C PRO A 7 -16.16 -20.74 -5.41
N ASP A 8 -17.20 -19.92 -5.59
CA ASP A 8 -17.09 -18.56 -6.14
C ASP A 8 -16.05 -17.67 -5.42
N TRP A 9 -15.84 -17.87 -4.12
CA TRP A 9 -14.87 -17.12 -3.32
C TRP A 9 -13.41 -17.48 -3.65
N SER A 10 -13.15 -18.67 -4.19
CA SER A 10 -11.78 -19.17 -4.40
C SER A 10 -11.04 -18.38 -5.46
N VAL A 11 -11.75 -17.83 -6.45
CA VAL A 11 -11.18 -16.96 -7.48
C VAL A 11 -10.59 -15.71 -6.85
N TRP A 12 -11.35 -15.04 -5.97
CA TRP A 12 -10.87 -13.87 -5.23
C TRP A 12 -9.74 -14.22 -4.27
N GLY A 13 -9.81 -15.37 -3.60
CA GLY A 13 -8.72 -15.87 -2.75
C GLY A 13 -7.43 -16.10 -3.54
N LEU A 14 -7.51 -16.69 -4.72
CA LEU A 14 -6.36 -16.91 -5.60
C LEU A 14 -5.76 -15.58 -6.08
N ILE A 15 -6.60 -14.62 -6.49
CA ILE A 15 -6.16 -13.27 -6.87
C ILE A 15 -5.44 -12.60 -5.69
N ALA A 16 -5.97 -12.71 -4.48
CA ALA A 16 -5.34 -12.13 -3.28
C ALA A 16 -3.93 -12.70 -3.05
N VAL A 17 -3.77 -14.02 -3.17
CA VAL A 17 -2.47 -14.70 -3.02
C VAL A 17 -1.49 -14.26 -4.12
N ILE A 18 -1.91 -14.25 -5.38
CA ILE A 18 -1.04 -13.84 -6.50
C ILE A 18 -0.57 -12.39 -6.33
N LEU A 19 -1.48 -11.47 -5.97
CA LEU A 19 -1.13 -10.08 -5.73
C LEU A 19 -0.20 -9.92 -4.54
N LEU A 20 -0.41 -10.68 -3.46
CA LEU A 20 0.48 -10.67 -2.30
C LEU A 20 1.88 -11.17 -2.66
N VAL A 21 1.98 -12.26 -3.42
CA VAL A 21 3.27 -12.79 -3.90
C VAL A 21 3.96 -11.76 -4.81
N GLY A 22 3.24 -11.18 -5.77
CA GLY A 22 3.78 -10.14 -6.64
C GLY A 22 4.25 -8.90 -5.87
N GLU A 23 3.55 -8.55 -4.80
CA GLU A 23 3.97 -7.48 -3.89
C GLU A 23 5.27 -7.85 -3.16
N MET A 24 5.41 -9.07 -2.64
CA MET A 24 6.66 -9.49 -1.97
C MET A 24 7.89 -9.44 -2.89
N LEU A 25 7.69 -9.53 -4.20
CA LEU A 25 8.75 -9.40 -5.20
C LEU A 25 9.07 -7.94 -5.55
N THR A 26 8.12 -7.01 -5.41
CA THR A 26 8.25 -5.61 -5.90
C THR A 26 8.40 -4.58 -4.78
N THR A 27 7.88 -4.86 -3.58
CA THR A 27 7.91 -4.00 -2.39
C THR A 27 7.36 -2.58 -2.63
N ALA A 28 6.47 -2.41 -3.61
CA ALA A 28 5.95 -1.12 -4.08
C ALA A 28 4.71 -0.62 -3.29
N TYR A 29 4.13 -1.46 -2.44
CA TYR A 29 2.87 -1.31 -1.69
C TYR A 29 1.62 -1.11 -2.54
N VAL A 30 1.71 -1.27 -3.87
CA VAL A 30 0.58 -1.09 -4.79
C VAL A 30 -0.27 -2.35 -4.83
N ALA A 31 0.35 -3.50 -5.10
CA ALA A 31 -0.36 -4.77 -5.19
C ALA A 31 -0.88 -5.20 -3.83
N LEU A 32 -0.23 -4.79 -2.73
CA LEU A 32 -0.71 -5.05 -1.36
C LEU A 32 -2.15 -4.56 -1.13
N GLY A 33 -2.47 -3.34 -1.57
CA GLY A 33 -3.79 -2.76 -1.35
C GLY A 33 -4.89 -3.54 -2.07
N PHE A 34 -4.60 -3.97 -3.30
CA PHE A 34 -5.51 -4.80 -4.10
C PHE A 34 -5.57 -6.26 -3.61
N ALA A 35 -4.48 -6.80 -3.04
CA ALA A 35 -4.46 -8.11 -2.41
C ALA A 35 -5.39 -8.17 -1.19
N VAL A 36 -5.32 -7.15 -0.31
CA VAL A 36 -6.22 -7.02 0.84
C VAL A 36 -7.67 -6.89 0.37
N ALA A 37 -7.93 -6.04 -0.62
CA ALA A 37 -9.27 -5.88 -1.19
C ALA A 37 -9.82 -7.18 -1.80
N ALA A 38 -8.98 -7.97 -2.47
CA ALA A 38 -9.36 -9.27 -3.02
C ALA A 38 -9.70 -10.27 -1.89
N GLY A 39 -8.92 -10.27 -0.80
CA GLY A 39 -9.24 -11.07 0.39
C GLY A 39 -10.57 -10.68 1.04
N LEU A 40 -10.87 -9.39 1.12
CA LEU A 40 -12.17 -8.90 1.59
C LEU A 40 -13.29 -9.32 0.63
N MET A 41 -13.08 -9.27 -0.68
CA MET A 41 -14.08 -9.76 -1.64
C MET A 41 -14.32 -11.26 -1.55
N ALA A 42 -13.29 -12.06 -1.30
CA ALA A 42 -13.47 -13.50 -1.04
C ALA A 42 -14.41 -13.72 0.16
N LEU A 43 -14.24 -12.94 1.23
CA LEU A 43 -15.13 -12.97 2.39
C LEU A 43 -16.56 -12.51 2.05
N VAL A 44 -16.71 -11.44 1.26
CA VAL A 44 -18.02 -10.92 0.82
C VAL A 44 -18.77 -11.96 -0.01
N VAL A 45 -18.10 -12.59 -0.99
CA VAL A 45 -18.71 -13.62 -1.84
C VAL A 45 -19.03 -14.88 -1.05
N TRP A 46 -18.22 -15.23 -0.05
CA TRP A 46 -18.52 -16.32 0.86
C TRP A 46 -19.79 -16.05 1.69
N LEU A 47 -20.02 -14.81 2.13
CA LEU A 47 -21.21 -14.41 2.89
C LEU A 47 -22.45 -14.19 2.01
N VAL A 48 -22.26 -13.65 0.81
CA VAL A 48 -23.33 -13.29 -0.14
C VAL A 48 -23.06 -13.98 -1.48
N PRO A 49 -23.37 -15.29 -1.59
CA PRO A 49 -23.19 -16.02 -2.83
C PRO A 49 -24.14 -15.49 -3.93
N GLY A 50 -23.72 -15.57 -5.18
CA GLY A 50 -24.52 -15.11 -6.33
C GLY A 50 -24.45 -13.60 -6.62
N LEU A 51 -23.53 -12.85 -5.98
CA LEU A 51 -23.28 -11.46 -6.34
C LEU A 51 -22.82 -11.37 -7.81
N PRO A 52 -23.38 -10.48 -8.66
CA PRO A 52 -22.93 -10.36 -10.04
C PRO A 52 -21.45 -9.99 -10.14
N VAL A 53 -20.69 -10.67 -11.00
CA VAL A 53 -19.23 -10.48 -11.15
C VAL A 53 -18.85 -9.02 -11.42
N VAL A 54 -19.67 -8.29 -12.18
CA VAL A 54 -19.47 -6.86 -12.45
C VAL A 54 -19.51 -6.05 -11.15
N VAL A 55 -20.47 -6.30 -10.28
CA VAL A 55 -20.60 -5.62 -8.99
C VAL A 55 -19.44 -5.99 -8.07
N GLN A 56 -19.03 -7.26 -8.05
CA GLN A 56 -17.83 -7.70 -7.32
C GLN A 56 -16.59 -6.91 -7.75
N GLY A 57 -16.39 -6.73 -9.06
CA GLY A 57 -15.28 -5.96 -9.62
C GLY A 57 -15.30 -4.49 -9.20
N PHE A 58 -16.47 -3.84 -9.18
CA PHE A 58 -16.59 -2.46 -8.70
C PHE A 58 -16.26 -2.32 -7.22
N ILE A 59 -16.76 -3.23 -6.37
CA ILE A 59 -16.46 -3.22 -4.94
C ILE A 59 -14.97 -3.44 -4.72
N TRP A 60 -14.38 -4.43 -5.39
CA TRP A 60 -12.95 -4.70 -5.32
C TRP A 60 -12.10 -3.50 -5.73
N ALA A 61 -12.43 -2.86 -6.85
CA ALA A 61 -11.70 -1.68 -7.33
C ALA A 61 -11.79 -0.51 -6.35
N ALA A 62 -12.98 -0.25 -5.81
CA ALA A 62 -13.20 0.81 -4.83
C ALA A 62 -12.44 0.55 -3.51
N LEU A 63 -12.50 -0.68 -2.99
CA LEU A 63 -11.76 -1.09 -1.80
C LEU A 63 -10.24 -1.03 -2.03
N GLY A 64 -9.76 -1.57 -3.15
CA GLY A 64 -8.34 -1.58 -3.50
C GLY A 64 -7.78 -0.18 -3.63
N LEU A 65 -8.51 0.72 -4.30
CA LEU A 65 -8.15 2.13 -4.40
C LEU A 65 -8.13 2.80 -3.02
N GLY A 66 -9.15 2.55 -2.18
CA GLY A 66 -9.21 3.10 -0.82
C GLY A 66 -8.03 2.66 0.06
N VAL A 67 -7.69 1.38 0.05
CA VAL A 67 -6.54 0.84 0.81
C VAL A 67 -5.23 1.39 0.26
N TRP A 68 -5.06 1.45 -1.06
CA TRP A 68 -3.87 2.01 -1.68
C TRP A 68 -3.66 3.49 -1.35
N LEU A 69 -4.73 4.30 -1.37
CA LEU A 69 -4.68 5.70 -0.96
C LEU A 69 -4.30 5.85 0.52
N ALA A 70 -4.80 4.98 1.39
CA ALA A 70 -4.44 4.98 2.81
C ALA A 70 -2.96 4.63 3.02
N LEU A 71 -2.46 3.58 2.35
CA LEU A 71 -1.07 3.14 2.42
C LEU A 71 -0.11 4.20 1.84
N SER A 72 -0.41 4.73 0.65
CA SER A 72 0.42 5.76 0.01
C SER A 72 0.51 7.03 0.86
N ARG A 73 -0.58 7.45 1.51
CA ARG A 73 -0.57 8.57 2.45
C ARG A 73 0.28 8.29 3.68
N PHE A 74 0.24 7.07 4.20
CA PHE A 74 1.03 6.67 5.36
C PHE A 74 2.54 6.60 5.06
N THR A 75 2.92 6.04 3.90
CA THR A 75 4.32 5.92 3.49
C THR A 75 4.96 7.29 3.22
N ARG A 76 4.26 8.20 2.55
CA ARG A 76 4.75 9.58 2.32
C ARG A 76 5.01 10.33 3.62
N ARG A 77 4.17 10.14 4.64
CA ARG A 77 4.38 10.75 5.97
C ARG A 77 5.65 10.24 6.66
N LYS A 78 6.02 8.98 6.44
CA LYS A 78 7.26 8.40 7.01
C LYS A 78 8.52 8.88 6.30
N GLN A 79 8.45 9.15 5.00
CA GLN A 79 9.60 9.64 4.21
C GLN A 79 9.94 11.11 4.47
N GLY A 80 8.98 11.93 4.94
CA GLY A 80 9.20 13.35 5.22
C GLY A 80 10.03 13.67 6.49
N ARG A 81 10.70 12.69 7.12
CA ARG A 81 11.41 12.91 8.40
C ARG A 81 12.75 12.19 8.50
N LYS A 82 13.61 12.38 7.51
CA LYS A 82 15.06 12.31 7.71
C LYS A 82 15.73 13.12 6.61
N ASP A 83 16.01 14.39 6.90
CA ASP A 83 17.11 15.03 6.22
C ASP A 83 18.37 14.25 6.64
N ILE A 84 18.89 13.45 5.71
CA ILE A 84 20.11 12.65 5.93
C ILE A 84 21.33 13.58 6.08
N ASN A 85 21.19 14.85 5.70
CA ASN A 85 22.21 15.88 5.81
C ASN A 85 22.16 16.68 7.12
N ASP A 86 21.15 16.47 7.98
CA ASP A 86 21.01 17.12 9.29
C ASP A 86 21.51 16.22 10.45
N TYR A 87 22.60 15.47 10.24
CA TYR A 87 23.21 14.73 11.36
C TYR A 87 23.83 15.65 12.42
N ASP A 88 24.00 16.94 12.10
CA ASP A 88 24.42 17.96 13.07
C ASP A 88 23.34 19.05 13.18
N PRO A 89 22.54 19.07 14.28
CA PRO A 89 21.70 20.24 14.55
C PRO A 89 22.62 21.46 14.67
N ARG A 90 22.27 22.66 14.17
CA ARG A 90 23.14 23.87 14.23
C ARG A 90 23.78 24.17 15.61
N SER A 91 23.22 23.62 16.68
CA SER A 91 23.75 23.66 18.05
C SER A 91 25.02 22.82 18.28
N SER A 92 25.27 21.80 17.47
CA SER A 92 26.47 20.96 17.47
C SER A 92 27.72 21.70 16.96
N LEU A 93 27.52 22.64 16.04
CA LEU A 93 28.60 23.43 15.48
C LEU A 93 29.21 24.35 16.55
N PRO A 94 30.55 24.53 16.56
CA PRO A 94 31.19 25.52 17.39
C PRO A 94 30.63 26.92 17.11
N PRO A 95 30.59 27.83 18.08
CA PRO A 95 30.01 29.17 17.90
C PRO A 95 30.54 29.97 16.70
N SER A 96 31.78 29.70 16.24
CA SER A 96 32.39 30.32 15.06
C SER A 96 31.70 29.96 13.74
N ASP A 97 31.13 28.76 13.66
CA ASP A 97 30.63 28.18 12.41
C ASP A 97 29.09 28.25 12.34
N ARG A 98 28.45 28.76 13.41
CA ARG A 98 27.00 29.02 13.47
C ARG A 98 26.58 30.23 12.64
N GLY A 99 27.53 31.10 12.29
CA GLY A 99 27.31 32.25 11.42
C GLY A 99 27.45 31.84 9.96
N GLY A 100 26.33 31.63 9.27
CA GLY A 100 26.36 31.59 7.82
C GLY A 100 27.03 32.85 7.29
N TRP A 101 27.95 32.67 6.35
CA TRP A 101 28.75 33.72 5.69
C TRP A 101 27.96 35.02 5.54
N THR A 102 28.23 36.00 6.40
CA THR A 102 27.92 37.39 6.07
C THR A 102 29.08 37.88 5.24
N GLU A 103 28.98 37.63 3.93
CA GLU A 103 29.76 38.32 2.92
C GLU A 103 29.52 39.82 3.11
N LYS A 104 30.52 40.51 3.65
CA LYS A 104 30.63 41.95 3.59
C LYS A 104 32.06 42.25 3.17
N ASP A 105 32.14 42.75 1.95
CA ASP A 105 33.31 43.29 1.26
C ASP A 105 34.16 44.22 2.13
#